data_AF-A0AAN5C2D9-F1
#
_entry.id   AF-A0AAN5C2D9-F1
#
_cell.length_a   1.000
_cell.length_b   1.000
_cell.length_c   1.000
_cell.angle_alpha   90.00
_cell.angle_beta   90.00
_cell.angle_gamma   90.00
#
_symmetry.space_group_name_H-M   'P 1'
#
loop_
_entity.id
_entity.type
_entity.pdbx_description
1 polymer ?
#
loop_
_entity_poly.entity_id
_entity_poly.type
_entity_poly.pdbx_seq_one_letter_code
_entity_poly.pdbx_strand_id
1 'polypeptide(L)'
;MRANAEMLSNLSPTTPVIADADTGYGGPIMVARTTEQYSRSGVAAFHIEDQVQTKRCGHLGGKILVDTDTYVTRIRAAVQARQRIGSDIVVIARTDSLQTHGYEESVARLRAARDAGADVGFLEGITSKEMARQVVKELAPWPMLLNMVEHGATPSISAAEAKEMGFRIIIFPFAGLGPACAAMREAMEKLKADGIPGLSKELTPQMLFRVCGLDESIKVDAEAGGAAFEGGVDLK
;
A
#
# COMPACT_ATOMS: atom_id res chain seq x y z
N MET A 1 5.24 9.87 3.13
CA MET A 1 4.59 9.08 2.08
C MET A 1 5.56 8.87 0.91
N ARG A 2 5.76 9.86 0.03
CA ARG A 2 6.64 9.72 -1.15
C ARG A 2 8.03 9.14 -0.89
N ALA A 3 8.79 9.68 0.07
CA ALA A 3 10.15 9.21 0.35
C ALA A 3 10.20 7.73 0.76
N ASN A 4 9.21 7.26 1.53
CA ASN A 4 9.11 5.85 1.92
C ASN A 4 8.73 4.97 0.73
N ALA A 5 7.75 5.41 -0.08
CA ALA A 5 7.35 4.71 -1.29
C ALA A 5 8.51 4.58 -2.30
N GLU A 6 9.31 5.64 -2.44
CA GLU A 6 10.51 5.67 -3.28
C GLU A 6 11.55 4.65 -2.81
N MET A 7 11.97 4.72 -1.54
CA MET A 7 12.96 3.78 -1.00
C MET A 7 12.49 2.33 -1.19
N LEU A 8 11.22 2.02 -0.85
CA LEU A 8 10.67 0.67 -0.98
C LEU A 8 10.61 0.19 -2.44
N SER A 9 10.25 1.07 -3.38
CA SER A 9 10.16 0.72 -4.82
C SER A 9 11.51 0.40 -5.43
N ASN A 10 12.61 0.88 -4.83
CA ASN A 10 13.95 0.72 -5.37
C ASN A 10 14.78 -0.36 -4.64
N LEU A 11 14.28 -0.97 -3.56
CA LEU A 11 14.93 -2.15 -2.96
C LEU A 11 14.96 -3.34 -3.93
N SER A 12 13.92 -3.49 -4.75
CA SER A 12 13.86 -4.43 -5.87
C SER A 12 13.10 -3.75 -7.01
N PRO A 13 13.80 -3.05 -7.93
CA PRO A 13 13.18 -2.18 -8.93
C PRO A 13 12.23 -2.89 -9.91
N THR A 14 12.32 -4.22 -10.02
CA THR A 14 11.45 -5.04 -10.87
C THR A 14 10.21 -5.57 -10.15
N THR A 15 10.13 -5.41 -8.82
CA THR A 15 8.97 -5.82 -8.03
C THR A 15 7.95 -4.68 -7.96
N PRO A 16 6.71 -4.85 -8.45
CA PRO A 16 5.72 -3.78 -8.43
C PRO A 16 5.32 -3.39 -6.99
N VAL A 17 5.48 -2.12 -6.65
CA VAL A 17 5.02 -1.57 -5.37
C VAL A 17 3.71 -0.80 -5.54
N ILE A 18 2.70 -1.22 -4.80
CA ILE A 18 1.43 -0.49 -4.62
C ILE A 18 1.56 0.36 -3.37
N ALA A 19 1.55 1.68 -3.53
CA ALA A 19 1.74 2.63 -2.45
C ALA A 19 0.46 3.40 -2.11
N ASP A 20 0.20 3.56 -0.81
CA ASP A 20 -0.87 4.45 -0.34
C ASP A 20 -0.57 5.91 -0.73
N ALA A 21 -1.58 6.62 -1.22
CA ALA A 21 -1.51 8.06 -1.51
C ALA A 21 -2.60 8.87 -0.78
N ASP A 22 -3.25 8.27 0.23
CA ASP A 22 -4.32 8.87 1.02
C ASP A 22 -5.38 9.50 0.10
N THR A 23 -5.58 10.82 0.22
CA THR A 23 -6.51 11.62 -0.60
C THR A 23 -5.79 12.43 -1.69
N GLY A 24 -4.50 12.16 -1.93
CA GLY A 24 -3.64 12.93 -2.84
C GLY A 24 -3.17 14.28 -2.29
N TYR A 25 -3.21 14.44 -0.96
CA TYR A 25 -2.64 15.55 -0.20
C TYR A 25 -3.16 16.95 -0.57
N GLY A 26 -4.36 17.05 -1.14
CA GLY A 26 -5.04 18.33 -1.42
C GLY A 26 -5.99 18.24 -2.61
N GLY A 27 -6.09 19.35 -3.35
CA GLY A 27 -6.81 19.42 -4.62
C GLY A 27 -5.96 18.98 -5.83
N PRO A 28 -6.41 19.24 -7.07
CA PRO A 28 -5.76 18.80 -8.31
C PRO A 28 -4.26 19.08 -8.40
N ILE A 29 -3.80 20.24 -7.91
CA ILE A 29 -2.38 20.62 -7.94
C ILE A 29 -1.53 19.64 -7.11
N MET A 30 -2.02 19.27 -5.91
CA MET A 30 -1.30 18.35 -5.03
C MET A 30 -1.38 16.92 -5.54
N VAL A 31 -2.55 16.52 -6.06
CA VAL A 31 -2.72 15.20 -6.69
C VAL A 31 -1.75 15.03 -7.87
N ALA A 32 -1.66 16.02 -8.76
CA ALA A 32 -0.73 15.97 -9.89
C ALA A 32 0.73 15.82 -9.43
N ARG A 33 1.16 16.65 -8.47
CA ARG A 33 2.50 16.55 -7.88
C ARG A 33 2.77 15.18 -7.24
N THR A 34 1.75 14.57 -6.65
CA THR A 34 1.83 13.25 -6.02
C THR A 34 2.04 12.18 -7.08
N THR A 35 1.19 12.15 -8.10
CA THR A 35 1.29 11.22 -9.23
C THR A 35 2.65 11.32 -9.92
N GLU A 36 3.11 12.54 -10.18
CA GLU A 36 4.40 12.80 -10.80
C GLU A 36 5.58 12.35 -9.94
N GLN A 37 5.55 12.65 -8.64
CA GLN A 37 6.61 12.22 -7.74
C GLN A 37 6.62 10.70 -7.56
N TYR A 38 5.46 10.05 -7.42
CA TYR A 38 5.36 8.59 -7.30
C TYR A 38 5.86 7.91 -8.58
N SER A 39 5.49 8.44 -9.75
CA SER A 39 5.99 7.95 -11.05
C SER A 39 7.52 8.01 -11.13
N ARG A 40 8.12 9.18 -10.82
CA ARG A 40 9.59 9.33 -10.80
C ARG A 40 10.28 8.45 -9.75
N SER A 41 9.56 7.99 -8.75
CA SER A 41 10.09 7.17 -7.66
C SER A 41 10.08 5.67 -7.97
N GLY A 42 9.55 5.26 -9.13
CA GLY A 42 9.41 3.85 -9.51
C GLY A 42 8.19 3.16 -8.88
N VAL A 43 7.25 3.92 -8.33
CA VAL A 43 6.01 3.34 -7.78
C VAL A 43 5.16 2.78 -8.92
N ALA A 44 4.72 1.52 -8.80
CA ALA A 44 3.94 0.86 -9.84
C ALA A 44 2.46 1.22 -9.79
N ALA A 45 1.90 1.43 -8.60
CA ALA A 45 0.51 1.82 -8.43
C ALA A 45 0.30 2.67 -7.17
N PHE A 46 -0.75 3.49 -7.16
CA PHE A 46 -1.19 4.16 -5.93
C PHE A 46 -2.71 4.30 -5.87
N HIS A 47 -3.25 4.42 -4.66
CA HIS A 47 -4.68 4.62 -4.45
C HIS A 47 -5.03 5.98 -3.86
N ILE A 48 -6.08 6.61 -4.39
CA ILE A 48 -6.66 7.86 -3.88
C ILE A 48 -8.07 7.58 -3.36
N GLU A 49 -8.38 8.06 -2.16
CA GLU A 49 -9.69 7.91 -1.50
C GLU A 49 -10.54 9.19 -1.46
N ASP A 50 -11.83 9.01 -1.16
CA ASP A 50 -12.88 10.04 -1.13
C ASP A 50 -13.11 10.65 0.26
N GLN A 51 -12.19 10.45 1.21
CA GLN A 51 -12.23 11.12 2.51
C GLN A 51 -11.85 12.61 2.43
N VAL A 52 -12.18 13.37 3.47
CA VAL A 52 -11.52 14.67 3.73
C VAL A 52 -10.00 14.49 3.90
N GLN A 53 -9.20 15.53 3.67
CA GLN A 53 -7.74 15.42 3.70
C GLN A 53 -7.19 14.89 5.03
N THR A 54 -7.79 15.31 6.15
CA THR A 54 -7.52 14.77 7.49
C THR A 54 -8.22 13.41 7.67
N LYS A 55 -7.82 12.46 6.84
CA LYS A 55 -8.45 11.15 6.69
C LYS A 55 -8.25 10.25 7.91
N ARG A 56 -9.05 9.19 8.01
CA ARG A 56 -8.93 8.13 9.02
C ARG A 56 -8.72 6.77 8.36
N CYS A 57 -8.29 5.79 9.15
CA CYS A 57 -8.27 4.39 8.72
C CYS A 57 -9.68 3.93 8.32
N GLY A 58 -9.80 3.18 7.22
CA GLY A 58 -11.08 2.76 6.62
C GLY A 58 -11.91 1.84 7.52
N HIS A 59 -11.26 1.17 8.47
CA HIS A 59 -11.87 0.29 9.46
C HIS A 59 -12.28 1.01 10.77
N LEU A 60 -12.05 2.31 10.90
CA LEU A 60 -12.50 3.12 12.05
C LEU A 60 -13.87 3.76 11.79
N GLY A 61 -14.61 4.03 12.87
CA GLY A 61 -15.88 4.77 12.81
C GLY A 61 -15.71 6.29 12.62
N GLY A 62 -16.78 6.94 12.17
CA GLY A 62 -16.87 8.41 12.08
C GLY A 62 -16.04 9.00 10.93
N LYS A 63 -15.96 8.30 9.79
CA LYS A 63 -15.33 8.80 8.58
C LYS A 63 -16.11 10.00 8.02
N ILE A 64 -15.40 11.00 7.54
CA ILE A 64 -15.97 12.20 6.91
C ILE A 64 -15.49 12.21 5.46
N LEU A 65 -16.43 12.27 4.53
CA LEU A 65 -16.16 12.17 3.10
C LEU A 65 -16.35 13.52 2.42
N VAL A 66 -15.68 13.67 1.29
CA VAL A 66 -16.00 14.72 0.32
C VAL A 66 -17.16 14.27 -0.57
N ASP A 67 -17.78 15.21 -1.27
CA ASP A 67 -18.75 14.92 -2.32
C ASP A 67 -18.09 14.21 -3.52
N THR A 68 -18.92 13.60 -4.35
CA THR A 68 -18.48 12.82 -5.52
C THR A 68 -17.72 13.66 -6.54
N ASP A 69 -18.10 14.92 -6.76
CA ASP A 69 -17.43 15.79 -7.74
C ASP A 69 -16.00 16.14 -7.29
N THR A 70 -15.82 16.41 -6.00
CA THR A 70 -14.50 16.61 -5.40
C THR A 70 -13.63 15.35 -5.52
N TYR A 71 -14.18 14.17 -5.23
CA TYR A 71 -13.47 12.90 -5.37
C TYR A 71 -13.07 12.61 -6.82
N VAL A 72 -14.01 12.69 -7.76
CA VAL A 72 -13.77 12.50 -9.20
C VAL A 72 -12.75 13.50 -9.73
N THR A 73 -12.75 14.72 -9.22
CA THR A 73 -11.75 15.74 -9.55
C THR A 73 -10.34 15.31 -9.16
N ARG A 74 -10.15 14.60 -8.02
CA ARG A 74 -8.85 14.02 -7.65
C ARG A 74 -8.46 12.89 -8.61
N ILE A 75 -9.36 11.95 -8.89
CA ILE A 75 -9.08 10.84 -9.81
C ILE A 75 -8.68 11.33 -11.19
N ARG A 76 -9.46 12.26 -11.76
CA ARG A 76 -9.16 12.87 -13.06
C ARG A 76 -7.84 13.63 -13.06
N ALA A 77 -7.50 14.35 -11.98
CA ALA A 77 -6.22 15.03 -11.87
C ALA A 77 -5.03 14.06 -11.88
N ALA A 78 -5.14 12.91 -11.20
CA ALA A 78 -4.13 11.86 -11.21
C ALA A 78 -3.95 11.26 -12.61
N VAL A 79 -5.06 10.89 -13.28
CA VAL A 79 -5.04 10.33 -14.63
C VAL A 79 -4.43 11.32 -15.64
N GLN A 80 -4.83 12.59 -15.59
CA GLN A 80 -4.27 13.63 -16.45
C GLN A 80 -2.79 13.91 -16.16
N ALA A 81 -2.37 13.90 -14.90
CA ALA A 81 -0.97 14.08 -14.51
C ALA A 81 -0.10 12.95 -15.05
N ARG A 82 -0.54 11.69 -14.88
CA ARG A 82 0.09 10.50 -15.45
C ARG A 82 0.29 10.61 -16.96
N GLN A 83 -0.79 10.92 -17.69
CA GLN A 83 -0.76 11.04 -19.15
C GLN A 83 0.20 12.14 -19.61
N ARG A 84 0.21 13.28 -18.92
CA ARG A 84 1.06 14.44 -19.25
C ARG A 84 2.54 14.13 -19.20
N ILE A 85 2.96 13.23 -18.30
CA ILE A 85 4.37 12.81 -18.16
C ILE A 85 4.67 11.46 -18.81
N GLY A 86 3.70 10.83 -19.48
CA GLY A 86 3.88 9.53 -20.14
C GLY A 86 4.18 8.38 -19.17
N SER A 87 3.61 8.40 -17.96
CA SER A 87 3.81 7.36 -16.96
C SER A 87 2.79 6.23 -17.10
N ASP A 88 3.21 4.98 -16.86
CA ASP A 88 2.33 3.80 -16.79
C ASP A 88 1.78 3.53 -15.38
N ILE A 89 2.03 4.45 -14.42
CA ILE A 89 1.61 4.26 -13.03
C ILE A 89 0.10 3.97 -12.93
N VAL A 90 -0.27 2.92 -12.21
CA VAL A 90 -1.67 2.50 -12.05
C VAL A 90 -2.37 3.39 -11.03
N VAL A 91 -3.52 3.96 -11.41
CA VAL A 91 -4.38 4.79 -10.57
C VAL A 91 -5.52 3.93 -10.03
N ILE A 92 -5.47 3.67 -8.72
CA ILE A 92 -6.47 2.89 -7.99
C ILE A 92 -7.47 3.86 -7.33
N ALA A 93 -8.75 3.69 -7.62
CA ALA A 93 -9.84 4.51 -7.12
C ALA A 93 -10.47 3.85 -5.88
N ARG A 94 -10.23 4.45 -4.70
CA ARG A 94 -10.75 3.96 -3.43
C ARG A 94 -11.98 4.75 -2.97
N THR A 95 -12.99 4.05 -2.47
CA THR A 95 -14.14 4.68 -1.80
C THR A 95 -14.29 4.15 -0.38
N ASP A 96 -14.45 5.07 0.58
CA ASP A 96 -14.68 4.81 2.01
C ASP A 96 -16.16 4.98 2.41
N SER A 97 -17.01 5.30 1.43
CA SER A 97 -18.45 5.57 1.51
C SER A 97 -19.33 4.44 2.01
N LEU A 98 -18.86 3.20 2.06
CA LEU A 98 -19.69 2.07 2.43
C LEU A 98 -20.31 2.22 3.83
N GLN A 99 -19.50 2.67 4.80
CA GLN A 99 -19.94 2.85 6.18
C GLN A 99 -20.92 4.03 6.34
N THR A 100 -20.77 5.09 5.55
CA THR A 100 -21.44 6.38 5.76
C THR A 100 -22.63 6.61 4.83
N HIS A 101 -22.59 6.07 3.61
CA HIS A 101 -23.59 6.28 2.56
C HIS A 101 -24.15 4.97 1.99
N GLY A 102 -23.64 3.81 2.41
CA GLY A 102 -24.12 2.51 1.99
C GLY A 102 -23.54 2.00 0.67
N TYR A 103 -23.98 0.81 0.27
CA TYR A 103 -23.39 0.07 -0.85
C TYR A 103 -23.64 0.75 -2.22
N GLU A 104 -24.87 1.15 -2.50
CA GLU A 104 -25.25 1.75 -3.80
C GLU A 104 -24.46 3.03 -4.11
N GLU A 105 -24.34 3.95 -3.14
CA GLU A 105 -23.53 5.17 -3.30
C GLU A 105 -22.04 4.83 -3.52
N SER A 106 -21.55 3.79 -2.85
CA SER A 106 -20.16 3.35 -2.99
C SER A 106 -19.88 2.82 -4.39
N VAL A 107 -20.79 2.01 -4.94
CA VAL A 107 -20.70 1.55 -6.32
C VAL A 107 -20.82 2.72 -7.29
N ALA A 108 -21.71 3.69 -7.05
CA ALA A 108 -21.85 4.88 -7.88
C ALA A 108 -20.55 5.71 -7.92
N ARG A 109 -19.90 5.95 -6.78
CA ARG A 109 -18.60 6.63 -6.70
C ARG A 109 -17.50 5.88 -7.44
N LEU A 110 -17.46 4.56 -7.29
CA LEU A 110 -16.51 3.71 -8.02
C LEU A 110 -16.72 3.77 -9.54
N ARG A 111 -17.98 3.76 -10.01
CA ARG A 111 -18.30 3.96 -11.43
C ARG A 111 -17.85 5.34 -11.93
N ALA A 112 -18.14 6.40 -11.17
CA ALA A 112 -17.72 7.75 -11.54
C ALA A 112 -16.19 7.89 -11.62
N ALA A 113 -15.45 7.22 -10.73
CA ALA A 113 -13.99 7.17 -10.79
C ALA A 113 -13.45 6.35 -11.97
N ARG A 114 -14.10 5.22 -12.29
CA ARG A 114 -13.81 4.44 -13.51
C ARG A 114 -14.00 5.29 -14.76
N ASP A 115 -15.11 6.02 -14.84
CA ASP A 115 -15.43 6.90 -15.97
C ASP A 115 -14.44 8.08 -16.10
N ALA A 116 -13.83 8.49 -14.99
CA ALA A 116 -12.73 9.46 -14.96
C ALA A 116 -11.36 8.87 -15.36
N GLY A 117 -11.28 7.57 -15.62
CA GLY A 117 -10.10 6.90 -16.16
C GLY A 117 -9.22 6.18 -15.15
N ALA A 118 -9.70 5.90 -13.93
CA ALA A 118 -8.99 5.01 -13.00
C ALA A 118 -8.95 3.57 -13.51
N ASP A 119 -7.86 2.85 -13.23
CA ASP A 119 -7.61 1.52 -13.80
C ASP A 119 -8.09 0.37 -12.90
N VAL A 120 -8.19 0.61 -11.59
CA VAL A 120 -8.59 -0.38 -10.59
C VAL A 120 -9.55 0.24 -9.59
N GLY A 121 -10.61 -0.48 -9.24
CA GLY A 121 -11.55 -0.10 -8.18
C GLY A 121 -11.19 -0.71 -6.83
N PHE A 122 -11.46 0.03 -5.76
CA PHE A 122 -11.20 -0.39 -4.40
C PHE A 122 -12.36 0.03 -3.49
N LEU A 123 -13.24 -0.93 -3.19
CA LEU A 123 -14.28 -0.77 -2.17
C LEU A 123 -13.70 -1.11 -0.79
N GLU A 124 -13.49 -0.09 0.05
CA GLU A 124 -12.91 -0.28 1.39
C GLU A 124 -13.95 -0.79 2.39
N GLY A 125 -13.54 -1.73 3.26
CA GLY A 125 -14.34 -2.18 4.39
C GLY A 125 -15.55 -3.05 4.03
N ILE A 126 -15.47 -3.85 2.96
CA ILE A 126 -16.49 -4.82 2.52
C ILE A 126 -16.97 -5.64 3.73
N THR A 127 -18.28 -5.73 3.97
CA THR A 127 -18.82 -6.30 5.23
C THR A 127 -19.26 -7.77 5.13
N SER A 128 -19.29 -8.38 3.94
CA SER A 128 -19.63 -9.80 3.75
C SER A 128 -18.95 -10.40 2.51
N LYS A 129 -18.81 -11.74 2.48
CA LYS A 129 -18.29 -12.44 1.29
C LYS A 129 -19.27 -12.35 0.10
N GLU A 130 -20.56 -12.20 0.37
CA GLU A 130 -21.61 -11.98 -0.63
C GLU A 130 -21.41 -10.62 -1.31
N MET A 131 -21.19 -9.57 -0.52
CA MET A 131 -20.89 -8.22 -1.02
C MET A 131 -19.59 -8.20 -1.83
N ALA A 132 -18.56 -8.93 -1.37
CA ALA A 132 -17.30 -9.08 -2.10
C ALA A 132 -17.51 -9.65 -3.51
N ARG A 133 -18.34 -10.69 -3.65
CA ARG A 133 -18.71 -11.25 -4.96
C ARG A 133 -19.58 -10.29 -5.78
N GLN A 134 -20.50 -9.60 -5.12
CA GLN A 134 -21.43 -8.66 -5.76
C GLN A 134 -20.68 -7.51 -6.42
N VAL A 135 -19.76 -6.85 -5.71
CA VAL A 135 -19.03 -5.67 -6.24
C VAL A 135 -18.16 -6.03 -7.44
N VAL A 136 -17.48 -7.18 -7.40
CA VAL A 136 -16.66 -7.66 -8.53
C VAL A 136 -17.54 -7.93 -9.76
N LYS A 137 -18.71 -8.55 -9.56
CA LYS A 137 -19.66 -8.83 -10.65
C LYS A 137 -20.22 -7.54 -11.26
N GLU A 138 -20.61 -6.57 -10.44
CA GLU A 138 -21.26 -5.33 -10.88
C GLU A 138 -20.32 -4.35 -11.57
N LEU A 139 -19.03 -4.36 -11.21
CA LEU A 139 -18.02 -3.49 -11.80
C LEU A 139 -17.20 -4.15 -12.91
N ALA A 140 -17.44 -5.44 -13.20
CA ALA A 140 -16.83 -6.12 -14.33
C ALA A 140 -17.00 -5.32 -15.66
N PRO A 141 -16.03 -5.37 -16.58
CA PRO A 141 -14.74 -6.06 -16.50
C PRO A 141 -13.64 -5.27 -15.76
N TRP A 142 -13.98 -4.23 -14.98
CA TRP A 142 -12.98 -3.40 -14.30
C TRP A 142 -12.25 -4.18 -13.21
N PRO A 143 -10.90 -4.17 -13.18
CA PRO A 143 -10.13 -4.79 -12.10
C PRO A 143 -10.51 -4.25 -10.73
N MET A 144 -10.73 -5.16 -9.77
CA MET A 144 -11.01 -4.79 -8.38
C MET A 144 -9.86 -5.24 -7.46
N LEU A 145 -9.57 -4.41 -6.48
CA LEU A 145 -8.64 -4.69 -5.36
C LEU A 145 -9.44 -5.02 -4.10
N LEU A 146 -9.00 -6.06 -3.38
CA LEU A 146 -9.47 -6.42 -2.06
C LEU A 146 -8.45 -6.01 -1.00
N ASN A 147 -8.87 -5.20 -0.03
CA ASN A 147 -8.08 -4.91 1.15
C ASN A 147 -8.43 -5.89 2.29
N MET A 148 -7.50 -6.78 2.61
CA MET A 148 -7.70 -7.83 3.61
C MET A 148 -7.05 -7.46 4.94
N VAL A 149 -7.64 -6.47 5.60
CA VAL A 149 -7.33 -6.14 7.00
C VAL A 149 -8.15 -7.04 7.91
N GLU A 150 -7.47 -7.94 8.61
CA GLU A 150 -8.10 -8.85 9.56
C GLU A 150 -8.62 -8.12 10.80
N HIS A 151 -9.62 -8.72 11.45
CA HIS A 151 -10.23 -8.22 12.69
C HIS A 151 -10.85 -6.81 12.60
N GLY A 152 -11.17 -6.36 11.38
CA GLY A 152 -11.94 -5.15 11.13
C GLY A 152 -13.36 -5.44 10.61
N ALA A 153 -13.89 -4.57 9.76
CA ALA A 153 -15.20 -4.75 9.13
C ALA A 153 -15.30 -5.94 8.16
N THR A 154 -14.17 -6.36 7.56
CA THR A 154 -14.16 -7.35 6.48
C THR A 154 -13.94 -8.76 7.00
N PRO A 155 -14.80 -9.73 6.62
CA PRO A 155 -14.57 -11.14 6.96
C PRO A 155 -13.32 -11.66 6.23
N SER A 156 -12.59 -12.57 6.87
CA SER A 156 -11.37 -13.14 6.29
C SER A 156 -11.64 -13.86 4.96
N ILE A 157 -10.93 -13.44 3.92
CA ILE A 157 -10.94 -14.03 2.58
C ILE A 157 -9.47 -14.26 2.19
N SER A 158 -9.12 -15.50 1.88
CA SER A 158 -7.79 -15.87 1.43
C SER A 158 -7.48 -15.35 0.01
N ALA A 159 -6.21 -15.33 -0.37
CA ALA A 159 -5.81 -14.94 -1.73
C ALA A 159 -6.43 -15.84 -2.81
N ALA A 160 -6.55 -17.15 -2.55
CA ALA A 160 -7.18 -18.11 -3.47
C ALA A 160 -8.68 -17.82 -3.62
N GLU A 161 -9.41 -17.66 -2.51
CA GLU A 161 -10.83 -17.30 -2.55
C GLU A 161 -11.06 -15.95 -3.25
N ALA A 162 -10.25 -14.93 -2.98
CA ALA A 162 -10.36 -13.63 -3.63
C ALA A 162 -10.16 -13.73 -5.15
N LYS A 163 -9.21 -14.56 -5.59
CA LYS A 163 -8.98 -14.86 -7.01
C LYS A 163 -10.19 -15.57 -7.63
N GLU A 164 -10.77 -16.55 -6.95
CA GLU A 164 -11.98 -17.26 -7.40
C GLU A 164 -13.20 -16.32 -7.49
N MET A 165 -13.33 -15.36 -6.58
CA MET A 165 -14.37 -14.32 -6.63
C MET A 165 -14.18 -13.33 -7.79
N GLY A 166 -12.98 -13.25 -8.37
CA GLY A 166 -12.66 -12.42 -9.53
C GLY A 166 -11.87 -11.13 -9.21
N PHE A 167 -11.38 -10.96 -7.97
CA PHE A 167 -10.45 -9.86 -7.67
C PHE A 167 -9.16 -10.00 -8.46
N ARG A 168 -8.52 -8.87 -8.77
CA ARG A 168 -7.26 -8.81 -9.53
C ARG A 168 -6.07 -8.52 -8.63
N ILE A 169 -6.30 -7.87 -7.49
CA ILE A 169 -5.29 -7.56 -6.47
C ILE A 169 -5.88 -7.87 -5.09
N ILE A 170 -5.06 -8.39 -4.19
CA ILE A 170 -5.34 -8.48 -2.75
C ILE A 170 -4.14 -7.90 -1.98
N ILE A 171 -4.41 -7.09 -0.96
CA ILE A 171 -3.37 -6.53 -0.07
C ILE A 171 -3.63 -6.94 1.38
N PHE A 172 -2.54 -7.08 2.16
CA PHE A 172 -2.56 -7.42 3.58
C PHE A 172 -1.80 -6.35 4.39
N PRO A 173 -2.39 -5.18 4.68
CA PRO A 173 -1.65 -4.00 5.16
C PRO A 173 -0.87 -4.21 6.46
N PHE A 174 -1.34 -5.11 7.34
CA PHE A 174 -0.71 -5.38 8.62
C PHE A 174 0.16 -6.64 8.64
N ALA A 175 0.42 -7.28 7.50
CA ALA A 175 1.19 -8.51 7.44
C ALA A 175 2.59 -8.39 8.06
N GLY A 176 3.27 -7.25 7.87
CA GLY A 176 4.54 -6.96 8.55
C GLY A 176 4.38 -6.29 9.92
N LEU A 177 3.42 -5.38 10.05
CA LEU A 177 3.27 -4.53 11.24
C LEU A 177 2.76 -5.31 12.46
N GLY A 178 1.75 -6.18 12.28
CA GLY A 178 1.14 -6.94 13.38
C GLY A 178 2.15 -7.83 14.11
N PRO A 179 2.86 -8.74 13.40
CA PRO A 179 3.89 -9.57 14.00
C PRO A 179 5.02 -8.76 14.65
N ALA A 180 5.48 -7.69 13.99
CA ALA A 180 6.55 -6.84 14.53
C ALA A 180 6.15 -6.19 15.87
N CYS A 181 4.95 -5.63 15.96
CA CYS A 181 4.45 -5.03 17.20
C CYS A 181 4.36 -6.04 18.35
N ALA A 182 3.87 -7.25 18.07
CA ALA A 182 3.76 -8.31 19.07
C ALA A 182 5.14 -8.73 19.60
N ALA A 183 6.07 -9.02 18.68
CA ALA A 183 7.42 -9.47 19.03
C ALA A 183 8.23 -8.37 19.76
N MET A 184 8.14 -7.11 19.31
CA MET A 184 8.83 -6.01 19.98
C MET A 184 8.32 -5.78 21.39
N ARG A 185 7.01 -5.89 21.64
CA ARG A 185 6.44 -5.75 22.99
C ARG A 185 7.00 -6.82 23.93
N GLU A 186 6.94 -8.08 23.51
CA GLU A 186 7.49 -9.21 24.29
C GLU A 186 9.00 -9.03 24.54
N ALA A 187 9.75 -8.61 23.53
CA ALA A 187 11.19 -8.36 23.66
C ALA A 187 11.51 -7.27 24.69
N MET A 188 10.71 -6.19 24.76
CA MET A 188 10.91 -5.12 25.75
C MET A 188 10.56 -5.56 27.17
N GLU A 189 9.50 -6.37 27.33
CA GLU A 189 9.12 -6.95 28.62
C GLU A 189 10.23 -7.89 29.14
N LYS A 190 10.75 -8.75 28.26
CA LYS A 190 11.88 -9.64 28.56
C LYS A 190 13.14 -8.85 28.93
N LEU A 191 13.50 -7.84 28.13
CA LEU A 191 14.66 -6.99 28.42
C LEU A 191 14.58 -6.34 29.80
N LYS A 192 13.39 -5.85 30.18
CA LYS A 192 13.16 -5.26 31.49
C LYS A 192 13.32 -6.27 32.62
N ALA A 193 12.84 -7.49 32.43
CA ALA A 193 12.90 -8.55 33.45
C ALA A 193 14.31 -9.14 33.60
N ASP A 194 14.98 -9.43 32.49
CA ASP A 194 16.22 -10.20 32.46
C ASP A 194 17.47 -9.31 32.49
N GLY A 195 17.33 -8.01 32.18
CA GLY A 195 18.46 -7.06 32.04
C GLY A 195 19.31 -7.28 30.79
N ILE A 196 18.92 -8.22 29.91
CA ILE A 196 19.57 -8.51 28.64
C ILE A 196 18.52 -9.04 27.63
N PRO A 197 18.60 -8.74 26.32
CA PRO A 197 17.58 -9.20 25.37
C PRO A 197 17.52 -10.73 25.21
N GLY A 198 18.66 -11.42 25.36
CA GLY A 198 18.76 -12.87 25.16
C GLY A 198 18.29 -13.31 23.77
N LEU A 199 18.78 -12.64 22.71
CA LEU A 199 18.47 -12.98 21.32
C LEU A 199 19.00 -14.38 20.95
N SER A 200 18.39 -15.01 19.93
CA SER A 200 18.91 -16.24 19.34
C SER A 200 20.35 -16.03 18.86
N LYS A 201 21.18 -17.08 18.96
CA LYS A 201 22.58 -17.06 18.47
C LYS A 201 22.68 -16.81 16.96
N GLU A 202 21.60 -17.04 16.22
CA GLU A 202 21.51 -16.76 14.79
C GLU A 202 21.40 -15.26 14.46
N LEU A 203 20.93 -14.44 15.41
CA LEU A 203 20.74 -13.00 15.23
C LEU A 203 22.05 -12.23 15.45
N THR A 204 23.07 -12.51 14.64
CA THR A 204 24.32 -11.74 14.65
C THR A 204 24.15 -10.38 13.96
N PRO A 205 25.03 -9.39 14.24
CA PRO A 205 25.03 -8.13 13.50
C PRO A 205 25.13 -8.33 11.99
N GLN A 206 26.03 -9.23 11.55
CA GLN A 206 26.21 -9.54 10.14
C GLN A 206 24.96 -10.17 9.52
N MET A 207 24.26 -11.05 10.25
CA MET A 207 23.01 -11.63 9.75
C MET A 207 21.96 -10.54 9.51
N LEU A 208 21.75 -9.65 10.48
CA LEU A 208 20.80 -8.54 10.34
C LEU A 208 21.17 -7.59 9.19
N PHE A 209 22.45 -7.30 9.00
CA PHE A 209 22.91 -6.49 7.87
C PHE A 209 22.74 -7.20 6.53
N ARG A 210 22.92 -8.52 6.46
CA ARG A 210 22.65 -9.31 5.24
C ARG A 210 21.18 -9.32 4.87
N VAL A 211 20.27 -9.36 5.84
CA VAL A 211 18.83 -9.14 5.60
C VAL A 211 18.58 -7.79 4.92
N CYS A 212 19.41 -6.78 5.22
CA CYS A 212 19.38 -5.45 4.60
C CYS A 212 20.29 -5.29 3.36
N GLY A 213 20.80 -6.38 2.76
CA GLY A 213 21.58 -6.31 1.53
C GLY A 213 23.06 -5.96 1.71
N LEU A 214 23.68 -6.32 2.84
CA LEU A 214 25.11 -6.11 3.07
C LEU A 214 25.99 -6.67 1.93
N ASP A 215 25.74 -7.91 1.52
CA ASP A 215 26.56 -8.57 0.51
C ASP A 215 26.44 -7.89 -0.87
N GLU A 216 25.27 -7.34 -1.19
CA GLU A 216 25.07 -6.53 -2.39
C GLU A 216 25.80 -5.19 -2.30
N SER A 217 25.72 -4.53 -1.14
CA SER A 217 26.40 -3.26 -0.88
C SER A 217 27.93 -3.38 -0.98
N ILE A 218 28.50 -4.49 -0.48
CA ILE A 218 29.94 -4.79 -0.59
C ILE A 218 30.34 -5.01 -2.05
N LYS A 219 29.51 -5.71 -2.84
CA LYS A 219 29.80 -5.90 -4.27
C LYS A 219 29.90 -4.58 -5.02
N VAL A 220 29.03 -3.61 -4.70
CA VAL A 220 29.09 -2.27 -5.32
C VAL A 220 30.44 -1.59 -5.07
N ASP A 221 30.99 -1.67 -3.85
CA ASP A 221 32.33 -1.15 -3.54
C ASP A 221 33.40 -1.85 -4.39
N ALA A 222 33.40 -3.19 -4.39
CA ALA A 222 34.39 -4.00 -5.10
C ALA A 222 34.34 -3.79 -6.62
N GLU A 223 33.16 -3.74 -7.22
CA GLU A 223 32.96 -3.51 -8.67
C GLU A 223 33.39 -2.10 -9.09
N ALA A 224 33.32 -1.12 -8.19
CA ALA A 224 33.83 0.23 -8.40
C ALA A 224 35.36 0.32 -8.23
N GLY A 225 36.06 -0.78 -7.92
CA GLY A 225 37.49 -0.82 -7.64
C GLY A 225 37.85 -0.43 -6.20
N GLY A 226 36.86 -0.35 -5.32
CA GLY A 226 37.04 -0.20 -3.88
C GLY A 226 37.61 -1.45 -3.23
N ALA A 227 38.25 -1.25 -2.09
CA ALA A 227 38.87 -2.29 -1.29
C ALA A 227 38.48 -2.16 0.20
N ALA A 228 37.41 -1.41 0.51
CA ALA A 228 37.04 -1.09 1.88
C ALA A 228 36.65 -2.32 2.71
N PHE A 229 36.25 -3.39 2.02
CA PHE A 229 35.80 -4.66 2.62
C PHE A 229 36.72 -5.84 2.28
N GLU A 230 37.95 -5.59 1.80
CA GLU A 230 38.94 -6.64 1.61
C GLU A 230 39.21 -7.40 2.92
N GLY A 231 39.21 -8.73 2.85
CA GLY A 231 39.35 -9.59 4.03
C GLY A 231 38.04 -9.96 4.75
N GLY A 232 36.89 -9.44 4.28
CA GLY A 232 35.56 -9.81 4.75
C GLY A 232 35.06 -9.03 5.96
N VAL A 233 33.80 -9.25 6.31
CA VAL A 233 33.06 -8.53 7.39
C VAL A 233 32.63 -9.42 8.56
N ASP A 234 32.82 -10.73 8.43
CA ASP A 234 32.60 -11.66 9.54
C ASP A 234 33.80 -11.63 10.49
N LEU A 235 33.52 -11.74 11.79
CA LEU A 235 34.56 -11.83 12.81
C LEU A 235 35.34 -13.15 12.66
N LYS A 236 36.66 -13.07 12.85
CA LYS A 236 37.57 -14.23 12.86
C LYS A 236 37.64 -14.87 14.24
#